data_AF-A0A1I7WJ63-F1
#
_entry.id   AF-A0A1I7WJ63-F1
#
_cell.length_a   1.000
_cell.length_b   1.000
_cell.length_c   1.000
_cell.angle_alpha   90.00
_cell.angle_beta   90.00
_cell.angle_gamma   90.00
#
_symmetry.space_group_name_H-M   'P 1'
#
loop_
_entity.id
_entity.type
_entity.pdbx_description
1 polymer ?
#
loop_
_entity_poly.entity_id
_entity_poly.type
_entity_poly.pdbx_seq_one_letter_code
_entity_poly.pdbx_strand_id
1 'polypeptide(L)'
;MSKALRNTIIHLHKQREKNIVIAKKLYVTTIAVHQTSKRYQEFGTVKDCPRSGRPRSVNTSCVIKMVNKRILRDKKRLMRKIASDLNISLTSMRRIVKHELRFYPYKSRRAHMLTKKMKANRYEQATQLLDIVRESRASHVLFHK
;
A
#
# COMPACT_ATOMS: atom_id res chain seq x y z
N MET A 1 -9.28 22.55 22.19
CA MET A 1 -10.75 22.46 22.07
C MET A 1 -11.17 21.03 21.80
N SER A 2 -12.18 20.53 22.51
CA SER A 2 -12.71 19.18 22.30
C SER A 2 -13.46 19.05 20.96
N LYS A 3 -13.56 17.83 20.44
CA LYS A 3 -14.30 17.55 19.20
C LYS A 3 -15.79 17.88 19.34
N ALA A 4 -16.37 17.63 20.52
CA ALA A 4 -17.76 17.97 20.85
C ALA A 4 -18.00 19.49 20.74
N LEU A 5 -17.14 20.32 21.33
CA LEU A 5 -17.26 21.78 21.24
C LEU A 5 -17.19 22.30 19.80
N ARG A 6 -16.28 21.77 18.97
CA ARG A 6 -16.19 22.14 17.54
C ARG A 6 -17.47 21.79 16.79
N ASN A 7 -18.06 20.62 17.06
CA ASN A 7 -19.32 20.21 16.45
C ASN A 7 -20.46 21.15 16.86
N THR A 8 -20.57 21.53 18.13
CA THR A 8 -21.60 22.46 18.62
C THR A 8 -21.47 23.84 17.99
N ILE A 9 -20.25 24.37 17.86
CA ILE A 9 -19.99 25.63 17.15
C ILE A 9 -20.46 25.56 15.70
N ILE A 10 -20.14 24.46 15.00
CA ILE A 10 -20.51 24.29 13.59
C ILE A 10 -22.02 24.13 13.44
N HIS A 11 -22.69 23.46 14.37
CA HIS A 11 -24.15 23.38 14.40
C HIS A 11 -24.78 24.77 14.53
N LEU A 12 -24.35 25.58 15.51
CA LEU A 12 -24.86 26.94 15.72
C LEU A 12 -24.52 27.87 14.54
N HIS A 13 -23.35 27.70 13.93
CA HIS A 13 -22.97 28.45 12.74
C HIS A 13 -23.86 28.09 11.53
N LYS A 14 -24.28 26.82 11.39
CA LYS A 14 -25.24 26.41 10.35
C LYS A 14 -26.63 27.03 10.57
N GLN A 15 -27.02 27.26 11.81
CA GLN A 15 -28.23 28.02 12.18
C GLN A 15 -28.10 29.53 11.95
N ARG A 16 -27.00 30.01 11.34
CA ARG A 16 -26.69 31.41 11.04
C ARG A 16 -26.65 32.32 12.27
N GLU A 17 -26.32 31.78 13.45
CA GLU A 17 -26.07 32.61 14.63
C GLU A 17 -24.79 33.43 14.46
N LYS A 18 -24.79 34.67 14.96
CA LYS A 18 -23.59 35.53 14.93
C LYS A 18 -22.51 34.94 15.84
N ASN A 19 -21.25 34.96 15.39
CA ASN A 19 -20.10 34.40 16.13
C ASN A 19 -19.97 34.93 17.57
N ILE A 20 -20.34 36.19 17.82
CA ILE A 20 -20.34 36.80 19.16
C ILE A 20 -21.34 36.11 20.10
N VAL A 21 -22.52 35.75 19.59
CA VAL A 21 -23.56 35.05 20.36
C VAL A 21 -23.12 33.63 20.69
N ILE A 22 -22.54 32.93 19.73
CA ILE A 22 -22.00 31.57 19.90
C ILE A 22 -20.88 31.57 20.95
N ALA A 23 -19.96 32.53 20.86
CA ALA A 23 -18.86 32.69 21.81
C ALA A 23 -19.36 32.89 23.25
N LYS A 24 -20.38 33.75 23.43
CA LYS A 24 -21.02 33.98 24.74
C LYS A 24 -21.75 32.73 25.25
N LYS A 25 -22.52 32.04 24.40
CA LYS A 25 -23.28 30.82 24.77
C LYS A 25 -22.38 29.67 25.21
N LEU A 26 -21.25 29.49 24.54
CA LEU A 26 -20.34 28.37 24.77
C LEU A 26 -19.18 28.73 25.70
N TYR A 27 -19.09 29.98 26.17
CA TYR A 27 -17.98 30.51 26.97
C TYR A 27 -16.62 30.26 26.30
N VAL A 28 -16.53 30.52 24.99
CA VAL A 28 -15.31 30.38 24.17
C VAL A 28 -14.93 31.72 23.56
N THR A 29 -13.66 31.92 23.23
CA THR A 29 -13.21 33.12 22.53
C THR A 29 -13.82 33.23 21.13
N THR A 30 -14.14 34.45 20.72
CA THR A 30 -14.68 34.77 19.39
C THR A 30 -13.72 34.34 18.26
N ILE A 31 -12.42 34.46 18.50
CA ILE A 31 -11.36 34.01 17.58
C ILE A 31 -11.47 32.50 17.31
N ALA A 32 -11.66 31.68 18.35
CA ALA A 32 -11.76 30.24 18.19
C ALA A 32 -13.03 29.82 17.43
N VAL A 33 -14.16 30.51 17.66
CA VAL A 33 -15.40 30.32 16.88
C VAL A 33 -15.14 30.66 15.41
N HIS A 34 -14.59 31.85 15.13
CA HIS A 34 -14.28 32.28 13.77
C HIS A 34 -13.33 31.33 13.03
N GLN A 35 -12.22 30.91 13.66
CA GLN A 35 -11.27 29.97 13.07
C GLN A 35 -11.91 28.59 12.79
N THR A 36 -12.78 28.13 13.69
CA THR A 36 -13.49 26.84 13.52
C THR A 36 -14.47 26.91 12.35
N SER A 37 -15.25 27.99 12.26
CA SER A 37 -16.18 28.22 11.15
C SER A 37 -15.47 28.38 9.82
N LYS A 38 -14.37 29.16 9.78
CA LYS A 38 -13.53 29.33 8.58
C LYS A 38 -12.97 28.00 8.08
N ARG A 39 -12.38 27.20 8.98
CA ARG A 39 -11.89 25.85 8.63
C ARG A 39 -13.01 24.95 8.12
N TYR A 40 -14.19 25.03 8.70
CA TYR A 40 -15.34 24.24 8.24
C TYR A 40 -15.81 24.66 6.84
N GLN A 41 -15.78 25.94 6.51
CA GLN A 41 -16.07 26.44 5.15
C GLN A 41 -15.03 25.97 4.13
N GLU A 42 -13.75 25.95 4.50
CA GLU A 42 -12.65 25.52 3.61
C GLU A 42 -12.62 24.01 3.36
N PHE A 43 -12.77 23.20 4.42
CA PHE A 43 -12.56 21.75 4.34
C PHE A 43 -13.85 20.92 4.37
N GLY A 44 -14.99 21.51 4.77
CA GLY A 44 -16.28 20.81 4.87
C GLY A 44 -16.35 19.73 5.95
N THR A 45 -15.29 19.52 6.73
CA THR A 45 -15.24 18.48 7.77
C THR A 45 -14.79 19.02 9.12
N VAL A 46 -15.26 18.39 10.19
CA VAL A 46 -14.83 18.66 11.59
C VAL A 46 -13.73 17.70 12.04
N LYS A 47 -13.27 16.82 11.15
CA LYS A 47 -12.20 15.87 11.45
C LYS A 47 -10.88 16.63 11.52
N ASP A 48 -10.01 16.21 12.44
CA ASP A 48 -8.66 16.75 12.48
C ASP A 48 -7.92 16.36 11.19
N CYS A 49 -7.22 17.33 10.60
CA CYS A 49 -6.36 17.06 9.46
C CYS A 49 -5.28 16.05 9.87
N PRO A 50 -4.89 15.14 8.96
CA PRO A 50 -3.76 14.27 9.22
C PRO A 50 -2.53 15.13 9.55
N ARG A 51 -1.83 14.77 10.63
CA ARG A 51 -0.59 15.46 10.99
C ARG A 51 0.43 15.21 9.88
N SER A 52 1.19 16.24 9.50
CA SER A 52 2.28 16.15 8.52
C SER A 52 3.32 15.09 8.92
N GLY A 53 3.52 14.88 10.22
CA GLY A 53 4.46 13.90 10.75
C GLY A 53 5.91 14.25 10.40
N ARG A 54 6.84 13.38 10.80
CA ARG A 54 8.26 13.52 10.46
C ARG A 54 8.50 12.98 9.04
N PRO A 55 9.22 13.71 8.17
CA PRO A 55 9.55 13.21 6.83
C PRO A 55 10.41 11.94 6.93
N ARG A 56 10.17 11.01 5.99
CA ARG A 56 10.94 9.77 5.89
C ARG A 56 12.29 10.05 5.24
N SER A 57 13.39 9.70 5.90
CA SER A 57 14.76 9.92 5.38
C SER A 57 15.21 8.81 4.43
N VAL A 58 15.07 7.54 4.83
CA VAL A 58 15.59 6.39 4.08
C VAL A 58 14.53 5.74 3.19
N ASN A 59 13.29 5.65 3.66
CA ASN A 59 12.18 5.02 2.93
C ASN A 59 11.51 6.00 1.96
N THR A 60 12.30 6.66 1.13
CA THR A 60 11.79 7.53 0.06
C THR A 60 11.31 6.70 -1.11
N SER A 61 10.39 7.25 -1.91
CA SER A 61 9.82 6.56 -3.07
C SER A 61 10.89 6.15 -4.11
N CYS A 62 11.94 6.95 -4.26
CA CYS A 62 13.08 6.64 -5.13
C CYS A 62 13.82 5.38 -4.66
N VAL A 63 14.20 5.34 -3.39
CA VAL A 63 14.89 4.18 -2.80
C VAL A 63 14.02 2.93 -2.89
N ILE A 64 12.72 3.02 -2.59
CA ILE A 64 11.78 1.90 -2.70
C ILE A 64 11.77 1.34 -4.14
N LYS A 65 11.68 2.21 -5.14
CA LYS A 65 11.73 1.81 -6.56
C LYS A 65 13.07 1.15 -6.93
N MET A 66 14.19 1.68 -6.44
CA MET A 66 15.52 1.09 -6.68
C MET A 66 15.65 -0.30 -6.06
N VAL A 67 15.21 -0.47 -4.81
CA VAL A 67 15.22 -1.76 -4.11
C VAL A 67 14.35 -2.78 -4.86
N ASN A 68 13.15 -2.38 -5.28
CA ASN A 68 12.26 -3.25 -6.05
C ASN A 68 12.93 -3.76 -7.34
N LYS A 69 13.51 -2.84 -8.13
CA LYS A 69 14.24 -3.19 -9.36
C LYS A 69 15.39 -4.17 -9.10
N ARG A 70 16.16 -3.98 -8.02
CA ARG A 70 17.28 -4.87 -7.68
C ARG A 70 16.81 -6.27 -7.28
N ILE A 71 15.72 -6.38 -6.51
CA ILE A 71 15.16 -7.67 -6.10
C ILE A 71 14.57 -8.42 -7.30
N LEU A 72 13.88 -7.72 -8.22
CA LEU A 72 13.29 -8.36 -9.38
C LEU A 72 14.35 -8.85 -10.39
N ARG A 73 15.50 -8.16 -10.48
CA ARG A 73 16.65 -8.60 -11.28
C ARG A 73 17.27 -9.89 -10.75
N ASP A 74 17.50 -9.97 -9.43
CA ASP A 74 18.02 -11.16 -8.78
C ASP A 74 17.31 -11.43 -7.46
N LYS A 75 16.32 -12.34 -7.52
CA LYS A 75 15.48 -12.74 -6.38
C LYS A 75 16.24 -13.57 -5.35
N LYS A 76 17.41 -14.14 -5.69
CA LYS A 76 18.21 -14.97 -4.80
C LYS A 76 19.23 -14.13 -4.01
N ARG A 77 19.41 -12.86 -4.38
CA ARG A 77 20.40 -11.98 -3.77
C ARG A 77 20.09 -11.69 -2.31
N LEU A 78 21.11 -11.73 -1.46
CA LEU A 78 20.99 -11.43 -0.04
C LEU A 78 20.65 -9.95 0.18
N MET A 79 19.61 -9.67 0.98
CA MET A 79 19.21 -8.30 1.36
C MET A 79 20.38 -7.48 1.94
N ARG A 80 21.31 -8.12 2.66
CA ARG A 80 22.50 -7.46 3.21
C ARG A 80 23.38 -6.86 2.11
N LYS A 81 23.59 -7.58 1.00
CA LYS A 81 24.39 -7.07 -0.12
C LYS A 81 23.69 -5.90 -0.82
N ILE A 82 22.38 -5.99 -1.03
CA ILE A 82 21.59 -4.87 -1.59
C ILE A 82 21.67 -3.63 -0.67
N ALA A 83 21.63 -3.84 0.65
CA ALA A 83 21.72 -2.77 1.64
C ALA A 83 23.10 -2.09 1.60
N SER A 84 24.18 -2.88 1.56
CA SER A 84 25.55 -2.37 1.41
C SER A 84 25.72 -1.58 0.11
N ASP A 85 25.24 -2.08 -1.04
CA ASP A 85 25.36 -1.36 -2.30
C ASP A 85 24.62 -0.02 -2.32
N LEU A 86 23.58 0.12 -1.51
CA LEU A 86 22.75 1.33 -1.43
C LEU A 86 23.13 2.22 -0.24
N ASN A 87 24.15 1.84 0.54
CA ASN A 87 24.53 2.50 1.80
C ASN A 87 23.35 2.69 2.77
N ILE A 88 22.48 1.68 2.84
CA ILE A 88 21.31 1.66 3.72
C ILE A 88 21.53 0.64 4.83
N SER A 89 21.06 0.93 6.05
CA SER A 89 21.09 -0.05 7.13
C SER A 89 20.24 -1.28 6.81
N LEU A 90 20.69 -2.46 7.27
CA LEU A 90 19.95 -3.71 7.08
C LEU A 90 18.52 -3.64 7.64
N THR A 91 18.32 -2.91 8.74
CA THR A 91 17.01 -2.71 9.37
C THR A 91 16.05 -1.93 8.47
N SER A 92 16.51 -0.83 7.87
CA SER A 92 15.72 -0.06 6.91
C SER A 92 15.43 -0.86 5.65
N MET A 93 16.41 -1.61 5.13
CA MET A 93 16.21 -2.53 4.00
C MET A 93 15.09 -3.54 4.29
N ARG A 94 15.12 -4.19 5.46
CA ARG A 94 14.06 -5.14 5.87
C ARG A 94 12.69 -4.45 5.98
N ARG A 95 12.63 -3.22 6.50
CA ARG A 95 11.38 -2.45 6.57
C ARG A 95 10.82 -2.14 5.20
N ILE A 96 11.67 -1.72 4.25
CA ILE A 96 11.28 -1.47 2.86
C ILE A 96 10.70 -2.74 2.24
N VAL A 97 11.42 -3.86 2.32
CA VAL A 97 10.99 -5.12 1.72
C VAL A 97 9.68 -5.63 2.32
N LYS A 98 9.53 -5.58 3.65
CA LYS A 98 8.36 -6.12 4.36
C LYS A 98 7.13 -5.23 4.26
N HIS A 99 7.27 -3.92 4.51
CA HIS A 99 6.12 -3.03 4.69
C HIS A 99 5.77 -2.24 3.43
N GLU A 100 6.78 -1.81 2.68
CA GLU A 100 6.55 -1.00 1.47
C GLU A 100 6.34 -1.90 0.24
N LEU A 101 7.21 -2.90 0.04
CA LEU A 101 7.13 -3.82 -1.11
C LEU A 101 6.28 -5.07 -0.85
N ARG A 102 6.02 -5.39 0.42
CA ARG A 102 5.26 -6.58 0.84
C ARG A 102 5.81 -7.89 0.26
N PHE A 103 7.14 -7.97 0.12
CA PHE A 103 7.81 -9.19 -0.30
C PHE A 103 8.14 -10.07 0.90
N TYR A 104 7.95 -11.37 0.70
CA TYR A 104 8.22 -12.39 1.71
C TYR A 104 9.30 -13.36 1.18
N PRO A 105 10.22 -13.81 2.05
CA PRO A 105 11.19 -14.81 1.65
C PRO A 105 10.48 -16.13 1.34
N TYR A 106 10.74 -16.68 0.16
CA TYR A 106 10.22 -17.98 -0.24
C TYR A 106 11.37 -18.96 -0.49
N LYS A 107 11.24 -20.19 0.02
CA LYS A 107 12.23 -21.25 -0.21
C LYS A 107 11.99 -21.87 -1.58
N SER A 108 12.94 -21.67 -2.50
CA SER A 108 12.89 -22.34 -3.80
C SER A 108 12.98 -23.86 -3.62
N ARG A 109 12.03 -24.61 -4.20
CA ARG A 109 12.05 -26.07 -4.21
C ARG A 109 12.94 -26.56 -5.36
N ARG A 110 13.63 -27.67 -5.16
CA ARG A 110 14.39 -28.34 -6.23
C ARG A 110 13.38 -29.00 -7.18
N ALA A 111 13.51 -28.74 -8.46
CA ALA A 111 12.74 -29.39 -9.52
C ALA A 111 13.69 -30.10 -10.49
N HIS A 112 13.18 -31.08 -11.23
CA HIS A 112 13.94 -31.73 -12.28
C HIS A 112 14.29 -30.74 -13.40
N MET A 113 15.54 -30.75 -13.85
CA MET A 113 16.02 -29.87 -14.90
C MET A 113 15.59 -30.40 -16.27
N LEU A 114 14.65 -29.71 -16.93
CA LEU A 114 14.16 -30.12 -18.24
C LEU A 114 15.16 -29.79 -19.34
N THR A 115 15.46 -30.78 -20.18
CA THR A 115 16.20 -30.58 -21.43
C THR A 115 15.35 -29.83 -22.45
N LYS A 116 15.99 -29.25 -23.48
CA LYS A 116 15.27 -28.52 -24.55
C LYS A 116 14.21 -29.41 -25.23
N LYS A 117 14.56 -30.67 -25.51
CA LYS A 117 13.65 -31.68 -26.08
C LYS A 117 12.44 -31.93 -25.18
N MET A 118 12.66 -32.11 -23.88
CA MET A 118 11.57 -32.30 -22.92
C MET A 118 10.62 -31.09 -22.85
N LYS A 119 11.14 -29.86 -23.01
CA LYS A 119 10.30 -28.65 -23.02
C LYS A 119 9.41 -28.60 -24.26
N ALA A 120 9.94 -28.93 -25.44
CA ALA A 120 9.19 -28.97 -26.69
C ALA A 120 8.05 -30.00 -26.61
N ASN A 121 8.37 -31.25 -26.25
CA ASN A 121 7.36 -32.31 -26.11
C ASN A 121 6.27 -31.94 -25.10
N ARG A 122 6.64 -31.33 -23.96
CA ARG A 122 5.66 -30.88 -22.96
C ARG A 122 4.76 -29.77 -23.49
N TYR A 123 5.29 -28.86 -24.29
CA TYR A 123 4.52 -27.77 -24.89
C TYR A 123 3.49 -28.30 -25.88
N GLU A 124 3.89 -29.23 -26.76
CA GLU A 124 3.00 -29.88 -27.72
C GLU A 124 1.88 -30.66 -27.00
N GLN A 125 2.24 -31.50 -26.03
CA GLN A 125 1.28 -32.27 -25.23
C GLN A 125 0.31 -31.35 -24.47
N ALA A 126 0.80 -30.28 -23.84
CA ALA A 126 -0.06 -29.33 -23.13
C ALA A 126 -1.03 -28.60 -24.07
N THR A 127 -0.58 -28.29 -25.30
CA THR A 127 -1.43 -27.64 -26.31
C THR A 127 -2.54 -28.59 -26.77
N GLN A 128 -2.20 -29.83 -27.11
CA GLN A 128 -3.17 -30.87 -27.47
C GLN A 128 -4.20 -31.10 -26.36
N LEU A 129 -3.75 -31.19 -25.10
CA LEU A 129 -4.65 -31.34 -23.95
C LEU A 129 -5.58 -30.14 -23.79
N LEU A 130 -5.09 -28.92 -24.01
CA LEU A 130 -5.90 -27.71 -23.91
C LEU A 130 -7.02 -27.70 -24.96
N ASP A 131 -6.74 -28.13 -26.18
CA ASP A 131 -7.73 -28.19 -27.26
C ASP A 131 -8.79 -29.26 -27.00
N ILE A 132 -8.39 -30.44 -26.48
CA ILE A 132 -9.34 -31.48 -26.06
C ILE A 132 -10.28 -30.98 -24.95
N VAL A 133 -9.75 -30.22 -23.98
CA VAL A 133 -10.55 -29.62 -22.90
C VAL A 133 -11.52 -28.58 -23.46
N ARG A 134 -11.11 -27.76 -24.42
CA ARG A 134 -11.99 -26.79 -25.10
C ARG A 134 -13.13 -27.47 -25.84
N GLU A 135 -12.87 -28.61 -26.47
CA GLU A 135 -13.88 -29.44 -27.15
C GLU A 135 -14.77 -30.24 -26.18
N SER A 136 -14.61 -30.08 -24.87
CA SER A 136 -15.33 -30.83 -23.82
C SER A 136 -15.13 -32.36 -23.90
N ARG A 137 -14.02 -32.81 -24.51
CA ARG A 137 -13.65 -34.22 -24.67
C ARG A 137 -12.70 -34.72 -23.58
N ALA A 138 -12.64 -34.03 -22.45
CA ALA A 138 -11.71 -34.32 -21.36
C ALA A 138 -11.86 -35.75 -20.80
N SER A 139 -13.05 -36.34 -20.88
CA SER A 139 -13.34 -37.72 -20.47
C SER A 139 -12.61 -38.78 -21.31
N HIS A 140 -12.11 -38.44 -22.50
CA HIS A 140 -11.42 -39.36 -23.40
C HIS A 140 -9.89 -39.39 -23.21
N VAL A 141 -9.34 -38.55 -22.33
CA VAL A 141 -7.90 -38.50 -22.07
C VAL A 141 -7.53 -39.56 -21.03
N LEU A 142 -6.78 -40.58 -21.47
CA LEU A 142 -6.25 -41.63 -20.59
C LEU A 142 -4.78 -41.36 -20.27
N PHE A 143 -4.46 -41.21 -18.98
CA PHE A 143 -3.08 -41.11 -18.50
C PHE A 143 -2.60 -42.50 -18.08
N HIS A 144 -1.66 -43.07 -18.82
CA HIS A 144 -0.96 -44.29 -18.41
C HIS A 144 0.14 -43.96 -17.39
N LYS A 145 0.30 -44.85 -16.40
CA LYS A 145 1.16 -44.68 -15.23
C LYS A 145 2.61 -45.06 -15.52
#